data_AF-A0A833G2E1-F1
#
_entry.id   AF-A0A833G2E1-F1
#
_cell.length_a   1.000
_cell.length_b   1.000
_cell.length_c   1.000
_cell.angle_alpha   90.00
_cell.angle_beta   90.00
_cell.angle_gamma   90.00
#
_symmetry.space_group_name_H-M   'P 1'
#
loop_
_entity.id
_entity.type
_entity.pdbx_description
1 polymer ?
#
loop_
_entity_poly.entity_id
_entity_poly.type
_entity_poly.pdbx_seq_one_letter_code
_entity_poly.pdbx_strand_id
1 'polypeptide(L)'
;MRQAWQAAGRLWICGVLLIGHGSTTVTGAEPQHSIARQWNEELLAAIRKDLSRPTVHARNLWHTSVAMWDAWAAYDDVARTFLHHERAAADDIAAAR
;
A
#
# COMPACT_ATOMS: atom_id res chain seq x y z
N MET A 1 -5.94 66.63 27.68
CA MET A 1 -6.20 65.82 28.88
C MET A 1 -7.49 66.28 29.55
N ARG A 2 -8.63 65.96 28.94
CA ARG A 2 -9.98 66.08 29.52
C ARG A 2 -10.81 64.94 28.92
N GLN A 3 -11.54 64.28 29.79
CA GLN A 3 -12.39 63.13 29.53
C GLN A 3 -13.44 63.45 28.46
N ALA A 4 -13.53 62.60 27.43
CA ALA A 4 -14.70 62.50 26.57
C ALA A 4 -15.27 61.10 26.75
N TRP A 5 -16.42 61.08 27.43
CA TRP A 5 -17.19 59.91 27.79
C TRP A 5 -17.78 59.19 26.57
N GLN A 6 -17.69 57.87 26.59
CA GLN A 6 -18.76 56.90 26.29
C GLN A 6 -19.88 57.39 25.36
N ALA A 7 -19.78 57.12 24.06
CA ALA A 7 -20.92 56.80 23.19
C ALA A 7 -20.40 56.54 21.77
N ALA A 8 -20.51 55.30 21.30
CA ALA A 8 -20.96 54.94 19.96
C ALA A 8 -20.38 53.59 19.52
N GLY A 9 -21.29 52.66 19.23
CA GLY A 9 -21.11 51.82 18.06
C GLY A 9 -20.38 50.50 18.29
N ARG A 10 -21.14 49.52 18.79
CA ARG A 10 -21.38 48.27 18.04
C ARG A 10 -20.20 47.80 17.18
N LEU A 11 -19.30 47.03 17.79
CA LEU A 11 -18.52 46.00 17.09
C LEU A 11 -18.32 44.82 18.04
N TRP A 12 -19.47 44.30 18.50
CA TRP A 12 -19.62 42.89 18.80
C TRP A 12 -19.48 42.13 17.48
N ILE A 13 -18.25 41.81 17.07
CA ILE A 13 -18.00 40.79 16.06
C ILE A 13 -17.40 39.58 16.76
N CYS A 14 -18.31 38.65 17.04
CA CYS A 14 -18.14 37.21 16.87
C CYS A 14 -16.76 36.63 17.26
N GLY A 15 -16.50 36.51 18.55
CA GLY A 15 -15.73 35.39 19.08
C GLY A 15 -16.61 34.14 19.16
N VAL A 16 -17.11 33.65 18.02
CA VAL A 16 -17.91 32.43 17.93
C VAL A 16 -17.33 31.55 16.83
N LEU A 17 -17.06 30.29 17.23
CA LEU A 17 -16.83 29.11 16.38
C LEU A 17 -15.41 28.87 15.84
N LEU A 18 -14.51 28.40 16.71
CA LEU A 18 -13.50 27.40 16.31
C LEU A 18 -13.92 26.03 16.86
N ILE A 19 -15.04 25.51 16.38
CA ILE A 19 -15.28 24.06 16.32
C ILE A 19 -15.29 23.70 14.84
N GLY A 20 -14.11 23.77 14.22
CA GLY A 20 -13.87 23.09 12.96
C GLY A 20 -13.93 21.60 13.25
N HIS A 21 -15.09 20.99 12.97
CA HIS A 21 -15.21 19.55 12.86
C HIS A 21 -14.25 19.14 11.74
N GLY A 22 -13.08 18.63 12.11
CA GLY A 22 -12.25 17.88 11.19
C GLY A 22 -13.07 16.67 10.75
N SER A 23 -13.73 16.78 9.60
CA SER A 23 -14.24 15.63 8.88
C SER A 23 -13.03 14.79 8.50
N THR A 24 -12.60 13.90 9.37
CA THR A 24 -11.71 12.80 9.00
C THR A 24 -12.50 11.95 8.02
N THR A 25 -12.29 12.18 6.73
CA THR A 25 -12.63 11.17 5.74
C THR A 25 -11.73 9.98 6.06
N VAL A 26 -12.30 9.00 6.78
CA VAL A 26 -11.72 7.66 6.83
C VAL A 26 -11.83 7.16 5.39
N THR A 27 -10.80 7.43 4.60
CA THR A 27 -10.60 6.69 3.36
C THR A 27 -10.34 5.27 3.84
N GLY A 28 -11.33 4.39 3.67
CA GLY A 28 -11.11 2.97 3.85
C GLY A 28 -9.98 2.59 2.90
N ALA A 29 -8.77 2.45 3.43
CA ALA A 29 -7.70 1.79 2.72
C ALA A 29 -8.15 0.34 2.60
N GLU A 30 -8.78 0.00 1.47
CA GLU A 30 -8.90 -1.40 1.08
C GLU A 30 -7.48 -1.97 1.15
N PRO A 31 -7.24 -3.02 1.94
CA PRO A 31 -5.89 -3.53 2.14
C PRO A 31 -5.28 -3.85 0.78
N GLN A 32 -4.20 -3.13 0.43
CA GLN A 32 -3.47 -3.37 -0.80
C GLN A 32 -3.10 -4.85 -0.88
N HIS A 33 -3.48 -5.48 -1.99
CA HIS A 33 -3.03 -6.83 -2.28
C HIS A 33 -1.51 -6.89 -2.29
N SER A 34 -0.96 -8.00 -1.76
CA SER A 34 0.48 -8.24 -1.78
C SER A 34 1.03 -8.16 -3.21
N ILE A 35 2.31 -7.81 -3.36
CA ILE A 35 2.95 -7.76 -4.68
C ILE A 35 2.84 -9.11 -5.40
N ALA A 36 2.98 -10.23 -4.68
CA ALA A 36 2.76 -11.57 -5.22
C ALA A 36 1.34 -11.77 -5.77
N ARG A 37 0.32 -11.22 -5.09
CA ARG A 37 -1.07 -11.28 -5.55
C ARG A 37 -1.28 -10.43 -6.81
N GLN A 38 -0.66 -9.26 -6.89
CA GLN A 38 -0.73 -8.40 -8.07
C GLN A 38 -0.12 -9.11 -9.30
N TRP A 39 1.08 -9.69 -9.17
CA TRP A 39 1.69 -10.47 -10.26
C TRP A 39 0.86 -11.67 -10.69
N ASN A 40 0.23 -12.37 -9.74
CA ASN A 40 -0.68 -13.46 -10.07
C ASN A 40 -1.88 -12.97 -10.89
N GLU A 41 -2.46 -11.82 -10.55
CA GLU A 41 -3.56 -11.25 -11.32
C GLU A 41 -3.14 -10.77 -12.71
N GLU A 42 -1.96 -10.17 -12.85
CA GLU A 42 -1.39 -9.79 -14.15
C GLU A 42 -1.17 -11.02 -15.04
N LEU A 43 -0.64 -12.11 -14.48
CA LEU A 43 -0.42 -13.35 -15.24
C LEU A 43 -1.75 -14.02 -15.62
N LEU A 44 -2.75 -14.03 -14.74
CA LEU A 44 -4.09 -14.51 -15.08
C LEU A 44 -4.76 -13.61 -16.14
N ALA A 45 -4.54 -12.30 -16.09
CA ALA A 45 -5.02 -11.37 -17.10
C ALA A 45 -4.36 -11.62 -18.46
N ALA A 46 -3.08 -11.98 -18.49
CA ALA A 46 -2.39 -12.40 -19.71
C ALA A 46 -2.97 -13.72 -20.26
N ILE A 47 -3.19 -14.73 -19.42
CA ILE A 47 -3.79 -16.01 -19.82
C ILE A 47 -5.18 -15.81 -20.45
N ARG A 48 -6.01 -14.93 -19.89
CA ARG A 48 -7.35 -14.61 -20.43
C ARG A 48 -7.31 -14.00 -21.83
N LYS A 49 -6.17 -13.41 -22.24
CA LYS A 49 -5.98 -12.77 -23.54
C LYS A 49 -5.21 -13.65 -24.54
N ASP A 50 -4.67 -14.78 -24.10
CA ASP A 50 -3.87 -15.70 -24.92
C ASP A 50 -4.69 -16.92 -25.40
N LEU A 51 -4.11 -17.71 -26.29
CA LEU A 51 -4.67 -18.95 -26.80
C LEU A 51 -4.80 -20.01 -25.69
N SER A 52 -5.75 -20.93 -25.85
CA SER A 52 -5.95 -22.06 -24.94
C SER A 52 -4.82 -23.08 -25.04
N ARG A 53 -3.73 -22.86 -24.28
CA ARG A 53 -2.53 -23.71 -24.21
C ARG A 53 -2.23 -24.13 -22.76
N PRO A 54 -3.00 -25.06 -22.16
CA PRO A 54 -2.95 -25.32 -20.72
C PRO A 54 -1.57 -25.68 -20.17
N THR A 55 -0.77 -26.44 -20.91
CA THR A 55 0.58 -26.84 -20.48
C THR A 55 1.58 -25.67 -20.48
N VAL A 56 1.41 -24.71 -21.39
CA VAL A 56 2.23 -23.49 -21.45
C VAL A 56 1.85 -22.55 -20.30
N HIS A 57 0.55 -22.37 -20.08
CA HIS A 57 0.03 -21.55 -18.97
C HIS A 57 0.46 -22.09 -17.61
N ALA A 58 0.36 -23.41 -17.41
CA ALA A 58 0.81 -24.06 -16.18
C ALA A 58 2.32 -23.86 -15.94
N ARG A 59 3.14 -23.98 -17.00
CA ARG A 59 4.58 -23.73 -16.90
C ARG A 59 4.87 -22.27 -16.54
N ASN A 60 4.20 -21.32 -17.18
CA ASN A 60 4.38 -19.89 -16.91
C ASN A 60 3.99 -19.56 -15.46
N LEU A 61 2.83 -20.05 -15.00
CA LEU A 61 2.38 -19.92 -13.62
C LEU A 61 3.42 -20.46 -12.65
N TRP A 62 3.92 -21.68 -12.89
CA TRP A 62 4.92 -22.28 -12.03
C TRP A 62 6.21 -21.45 -11.94
N HIS A 63 6.75 -21.01 -13.08
CA HIS A 63 7.98 -20.22 -13.12
C HIS A 63 7.85 -18.90 -12.37
N THR A 64 6.75 -18.17 -12.57
CA THR A 64 6.54 -16.90 -11.87
C THR A 64 6.35 -17.12 -10.36
N SER A 65 5.56 -18.13 -9.96
CA SER A 65 5.36 -18.43 -8.55
C SER A 65 6.64 -18.88 -7.84
N VAL A 66 7.45 -19.74 -8.46
CA VAL A 66 8.71 -20.19 -7.85
C VAL A 66 9.75 -19.08 -7.77
N ALA A 67 9.79 -18.17 -8.75
CA ALA A 67 10.68 -16.99 -8.68
C ALA A 67 10.29 -16.06 -7.52
N MET A 68 9.00 -15.81 -7.31
CA MET A 68 8.53 -15.01 -6.17
C MET A 68 8.79 -15.71 -4.84
N TRP A 69 8.62 -17.03 -4.78
CA TRP A 69 8.98 -17.83 -3.60
C TRP A 69 10.47 -17.68 -3.27
N ASP A 70 11.34 -17.87 -4.25
CA ASP A 70 12.79 -17.77 -4.03
C ASP A 70 13.23 -16.37 -3.62
N ALA A 71 12.62 -15.32 -4.21
CA ALA A 71 12.90 -13.94 -3.85
C ALA A 71 12.55 -13.65 -2.38
N TRP A 72 11.39 -14.13 -1.90
CA TRP A 72 11.00 -13.99 -0.50
C TRP A 72 11.88 -14.86 0.43
N ALA A 73 12.10 -16.12 0.05
CA ALA A 73 12.86 -17.09 0.86
C ALA A 73 14.36 -16.76 0.94
N ALA A 74 14.90 -15.94 0.02
CA ALA A 74 16.28 -15.45 0.11
C ALA A 74 16.55 -14.65 1.40
N TYR A 75 15.51 -14.04 1.98
CA TYR A 75 15.58 -13.26 3.23
C TYR A 75 15.10 -14.02 4.47
N ASP A 76 14.64 -15.27 4.33
CA ASP A 76 14.16 -16.09 5.44
C ASP A 76 15.20 -17.16 5.84
N ASP A 77 15.52 -17.20 7.13
CA ASP A 77 16.59 -18.07 7.66
C ASP A 77 16.25 -19.57 7.58
N VAL A 78 14.96 -19.91 7.51
CA VAL A 78 14.48 -21.30 7.59
C VAL A 78 13.99 -21.79 6.24
N ALA A 79 13.38 -20.92 5.43
CA ALA A 79 12.85 -21.29 4.13
C ALA A 79 13.95 -21.80 3.19
N ARG A 80 13.62 -22.84 2.42
CA ARG A 80 14.50 -23.37 1.37
C ARG A 80 14.02 -22.86 0.02
N THR A 81 14.93 -22.24 -0.71
CA THR A 81 14.70 -21.84 -2.11
C THR A 81 14.77 -23.05 -3.03
N PHE A 82 14.14 -22.94 -4.19
CA PHE A 82 14.01 -24.02 -5.16
C PHE A 82 15.05 -23.89 -6.29
N LEU A 83 15.10 -22.74 -6.97
CA LEU A 83 16.00 -22.46 -8.10
C LEU A 83 17.27 -21.71 -7.67
N HIS A 84 17.14 -20.67 -6.84
CA HIS A 84 18.24 -19.77 -6.50
C HIS A 84 18.61 -19.88 -5.01
N HIS A 85 19.78 -20.45 -4.71
CA HIS A 85 20.15 -20.87 -3.34
C HIS A 85 20.95 -19.84 -2.54
N GLU A 86 21.12 -18.63 -3.09
CA GLU A 86 21.83 -17.56 -2.38
C GLU A 86 20.91 -16.88 -1.35
N ARG A 87 21.52 -16.37 -0.28
CA ARG A 87 20.83 -15.63 0.77
C ARG A 87 21.06 -14.15 0.57
N ALA A 88 20.00 -13.38 0.74
CA ALA A 88 20.04 -11.92 0.65
C ALA A 88 20.07 -11.32 2.05
N ALA A 89 20.76 -10.19 2.19
CA ALA A 89 20.80 -9.39 3.41
C ALA A 89 20.14 -8.03 3.15
N ALA A 90 19.45 -7.51 4.16
CA ALA A 90 18.86 -6.18 4.15
C ALA A 90 18.87 -5.61 5.57
N ASP A 91 18.95 -4.27 5.69
CA ASP A 91 18.88 -3.59 6.99
C ASP A 91 17.50 -3.80 7.66
N ASP A 92 16.44 -3.85 6.85
CA ASP A 92 15.09 -4.20 7.27
C ASP A 92 14.59 -5.42 6.47
N ILE A 93 14.71 -6.60 7.07
CA ILE A 93 14.28 -7.88 6.50
C ILE A 93 12.75 -7.95 6.36
N ALA A 94 12.00 -7.32 7.26
CA ALA A 94 10.55 -7.37 7.25
C ALA A 94 9.97 -6.57 6.08
N ALA A 95 10.61 -5.46 5.73
CA ALA A 95 10.25 -4.68 4.54
C ALA A 95 10.79 -5.26 3.23
N ALA A 96 11.89 -6.02 3.27
CA ALA A 96 12.54 -6.57 2.07
C ALA A 96 11.85 -7.79 1.46
N ARG A 97 10.95 -8.46 2.20
CA ARG A 97 10.26 -9.70 1.79
C ARG A 97 8.76 -9.46 1.61
#